data_AF-A0AAW2T9B4-F1
#
_entry.id   AF-A0AAW2T9B4-F1
#
_cell.length_a   1.000
_cell.length_b   1.000
_cell.length_c   1.000
_cell.angle_alpha   90.00
_cell.angle_beta   90.00
_cell.angle_gamma   90.00
#
_symmetry.space_group_name_H-M   'P 1'
#
loop_
_entity.id
_entity.type
_entity.pdbx_description
1 polymer ?
#
loop_
_entity_poly.entity_id
_entity_poly.type
_entity_poly.pdbx_seq_one_letter_code
_entity_poly.pdbx_strand_id
1 'polypeptide(L)'
;MGTDYLIKAHPEANVLYGQVGDGKSDHACWQRPEDIQNPRTVHKIDQQHPGSDLAAETAAAFAAAAVAFSQSDSSYSSILLNHAKQAPLSLSSPVGFRNNYDFQVLALIVSNFLQLFDFATKYPGLYQNSIPDAAEFYKSSGYEDELLWAAAWLARATNDNSYVEFLTKNGILEQKYSGDGSLSQFKTSAEQFICNCIQKGNSNTGRTGAGLLWFGDWNNLQYVTSASFIIAAYADVLTATSSTLQCAQVVGVPNQADEYSDTRDNYQQAEVATANNAPFVGVLARLAS
;
A
#
# COMPACT_ATOMS: atom_id res chain seq x y z
N MET A 1 15.53 4.68 6.35
CA MET A 1 15.15 6.06 5.96
C MET A 1 13.63 6.23 5.82
N GLY A 2 12.96 5.50 4.91
CA GLY A 2 11.52 5.71 4.65
C GLY A 2 10.64 5.53 5.89
N THR A 3 10.78 4.41 6.60
CA THR A 3 10.02 4.17 7.84
C THR A 3 10.42 5.08 9.01
N ASP A 4 11.65 5.59 9.06
CA ASP A 4 12.06 6.59 10.07
C ASP A 4 11.37 7.95 9.88
N TYR A 5 10.98 8.28 8.65
CA TYR A 5 10.12 9.43 8.37
C TYR A 5 8.68 9.14 8.82
N LEU A 6 8.14 7.97 8.47
CA LEU A 6 6.77 7.59 8.84
C LEU A 6 6.58 7.51 10.37
N ILE A 7 7.57 7.02 11.13
CA ILE A 7 7.57 7.04 12.60
C ILE A 7 7.43 8.47 13.16
N LYS A 8 8.06 9.47 12.52
CA LYS A 8 7.94 10.88 12.90
C LYS A 8 6.63 11.50 12.42
N ALA A 9 6.08 11.01 11.31
CA ALA A 9 4.79 11.42 10.79
C ALA A 9 3.62 10.87 11.63
N HIS A 10 3.81 9.79 12.39
CA HIS A 10 2.84 9.18 13.31
C HIS A 10 3.25 9.39 14.79
N PRO A 11 3.22 10.63 15.33
CA PRO A 11 3.65 10.91 16.70
C PRO A 11 2.62 10.49 17.76
N GLU A 12 1.35 10.34 17.38
CA GLU A 12 0.24 10.00 18.28
C GLU A 12 -0.72 9.03 17.61
N ALA A 13 -1.31 8.14 18.41
CA ALA A 13 -2.26 7.09 18.05
C ALA A 13 -3.17 7.38 16.83
N ASN A 14 -3.84 8.54 16.82
CA ASN A 14 -4.82 8.94 15.81
C ASN A 14 -4.39 10.24 15.09
N VAL A 15 -3.08 10.43 14.83
CA VAL A 15 -2.54 11.60 14.11
C VAL A 15 -1.46 11.13 13.13
N LEU A 16 -1.69 11.30 11.82
CA LEU A 16 -0.70 11.02 10.78
C LEU A 16 -0.48 12.25 9.89
N TYR A 17 0.76 12.74 9.82
CA TYR A 17 1.16 13.82 8.92
C TYR A 17 1.36 13.30 7.50
N GLY A 18 0.41 13.63 6.61
CA GLY A 18 0.38 13.15 5.23
C GLY A 18 1.20 13.96 4.24
N GLN A 19 1.42 15.25 4.48
CA GLN A 19 2.07 16.15 3.51
C GLN A 19 2.92 17.23 4.19
N VAL A 20 4.06 17.57 3.56
CA VAL A 20 5.00 18.63 4.00
C VAL A 20 5.41 19.50 2.80
N GLY A 21 4.78 20.66 2.68
CA GLY A 21 4.76 21.50 1.47
C GLY A 21 3.34 21.65 0.93
N ASP A 22 3.15 22.64 0.06
CA ASP A 22 1.95 22.90 -0.72
C ASP A 22 2.35 22.74 -2.20
N GLY A 23 1.66 21.88 -2.94
CA GLY A 23 2.13 21.43 -4.26
C GLY A 23 2.19 22.56 -5.29
N LYS A 24 1.32 23.57 -5.19
CA LYS A 24 1.34 24.73 -6.09
C LYS A 24 2.57 25.61 -5.86
N SER A 25 2.90 25.90 -4.61
CA SER A 25 4.05 26.72 -4.23
C SER A 25 5.39 25.99 -4.29
N ASP A 26 5.38 24.66 -4.23
CA ASP A 26 6.54 23.79 -4.48
C ASP A 26 6.81 23.66 -5.99
N HIS A 27 5.81 23.31 -6.80
CA HIS A 27 5.96 23.18 -8.27
C HIS A 27 6.25 24.51 -8.98
N ALA A 28 5.89 25.66 -8.39
CA ALA A 28 6.30 26.98 -8.86
C ALA A 28 7.79 27.32 -8.57
N CYS A 29 8.53 26.46 -7.86
CA CYS A 29 9.82 26.75 -7.26
C CYS A 29 10.98 25.97 -7.93
N TRP A 30 11.44 26.44 -9.09
CA TRP A 30 12.55 25.77 -9.81
C TRP A 30 13.93 26.13 -9.24
N GLN A 31 14.34 25.48 -8.16
CA GLN A 31 15.69 25.59 -7.56
C GLN A 31 16.14 24.29 -6.87
N ARG A 32 17.32 24.28 -6.26
CA ARG A 32 17.81 23.14 -5.45
C ARG A 32 16.99 23.05 -4.15
N PRO A 33 16.68 21.84 -3.63
CA PRO A 33 15.85 21.70 -2.45
C PRO A 33 16.46 22.34 -1.19
N GLU A 34 17.79 22.46 -1.13
CA GLU A 34 18.52 23.13 -0.04
C GLU A 34 18.38 24.67 -0.05
N ASP A 35 18.00 25.26 -1.19
CA ASP A 35 17.81 26.71 -1.36
C ASP A 35 16.35 27.15 -1.13
N ILE A 36 15.41 26.23 -0.90
CA ILE A 36 13.97 26.55 -0.81
C ILE A 36 13.67 27.39 0.44
N GLN A 37 13.26 28.64 0.23
CA GLN A 37 12.81 29.57 1.27
C GLN A 37 11.27 29.66 1.39
N ASN A 38 10.52 29.01 0.50
CA ASN A 38 9.06 28.98 0.56
C ASN A 38 8.58 28.22 1.83
N PRO A 39 7.55 28.70 2.54
CA PRO A 39 7.00 27.99 3.69
C PRO A 39 6.50 26.60 3.33
N ARG A 40 7.01 25.55 4.00
CA ARG A 40 6.49 24.18 3.86
C ARG A 40 5.43 23.91 4.92
N THR A 41 4.16 24.15 4.57
CA THR A 41 3.01 23.82 5.44
C THR A 41 2.98 22.32 5.75
N VAL A 42 2.64 21.94 6.99
CA VAL A 42 2.47 20.55 7.39
C VAL A 42 0.99 20.22 7.51
N HIS A 43 0.57 19.15 6.84
CA HIS A 43 -0.82 18.69 6.83
C HIS A 43 -0.92 17.29 7.44
N LYS A 44 -2.01 17.06 8.18
CA LYS A 44 -2.27 15.80 8.88
C LYS A 44 -3.71 15.35 8.72
N ILE A 45 -3.92 14.06 8.93
CA ILE A 45 -5.21 13.46 9.21
C ILE A 45 -5.32 13.13 10.71
N ASP A 46 -6.54 13.23 11.24
CA ASP A 46 -6.88 12.92 12.64
C ASP A 46 -8.35 12.49 12.78
N GLN A 47 -8.85 12.34 14.01
CA GLN A 47 -10.22 11.88 14.28
C GLN A 47 -11.32 12.84 13.78
N GLN A 48 -10.99 14.10 13.51
CA GLN A 48 -11.91 15.09 12.95
C GLN A 48 -11.72 15.21 11.43
N HIS A 49 -10.53 14.87 10.92
CA HIS A 49 -10.12 14.97 9.52
C HIS A 49 -9.54 13.61 9.07
N PRO A 50 -10.37 12.58 8.81
CA PRO A 50 -9.91 11.20 8.55
C PRO A 50 -9.19 11.02 7.20
N GLY A 51 -8.50 9.88 7.07
CA GLY A 51 -7.81 9.46 5.84
C GLY A 51 -7.39 7.99 5.91
N SER A 52 -8.35 7.09 5.71
CA SER A 52 -8.19 5.64 5.86
C SER A 52 -7.23 5.04 4.84
N ASP A 53 -7.25 5.56 3.61
CA ASP A 53 -6.32 5.23 2.53
C ASP A 53 -4.86 5.49 2.95
N LEU A 54 -4.55 6.74 3.29
CA LEU A 54 -3.22 7.17 3.71
C LEU A 54 -2.75 6.44 4.99
N ALA A 55 -3.64 6.27 5.97
CA ALA A 55 -3.32 5.57 7.21
C ALA A 55 -3.10 4.06 6.99
N ALA A 56 -3.89 3.41 6.16
CA ALA A 56 -3.79 1.98 5.89
C ALA A 56 -2.55 1.65 5.04
N GLU A 57 -2.24 2.41 3.97
CA GLU A 57 -0.98 2.18 3.22
C GLU A 57 0.25 2.41 4.12
N THR A 58 0.19 3.39 5.04
CA THR A 58 1.27 3.60 6.02
C THR A 58 1.38 2.42 7.00
N ALA A 59 0.26 1.85 7.45
CA ALA A 59 0.24 0.63 8.27
C ALA A 59 0.80 -0.59 7.50
N ALA A 60 0.45 -0.73 6.22
CA ALA A 60 0.95 -1.77 5.32
C ALA A 60 2.49 -1.65 5.17
N ALA A 61 3.00 -0.45 4.89
CA ALA A 61 4.42 -0.17 4.77
C ALA A 61 5.19 -0.49 6.06
N PHE A 62 4.64 -0.14 7.24
CA PHE A 62 5.23 -0.51 8.53
C PHE A 62 5.24 -2.03 8.76
N ALA A 63 4.14 -2.73 8.50
CA ALA A 63 4.05 -4.18 8.68
C ALA A 63 4.98 -4.94 7.69
N ALA A 64 5.06 -4.49 6.43
CA ALA A 64 5.99 -5.02 5.44
C ALA A 64 7.46 -4.82 5.85
N ALA A 65 7.82 -3.62 6.31
CA ALA A 65 9.15 -3.34 6.82
C ALA A 65 9.47 -4.16 8.07
N ALA A 66 8.51 -4.36 8.98
CA ALA A 66 8.72 -5.19 10.17
C ALA A 66 9.08 -6.63 9.83
N VAL A 67 8.46 -7.23 8.80
CA VAL A 67 8.84 -8.56 8.28
C VAL A 67 10.29 -8.53 7.78
N ALA A 68 10.68 -7.51 7.00
CA ALA A 68 12.04 -7.40 6.47
C ALA A 68 13.12 -7.21 7.56
N PHE A 69 12.84 -6.44 8.62
CA PHE A 69 13.75 -6.23 9.74
C PHE A 69 13.70 -7.33 10.81
N SER A 70 12.73 -8.24 10.78
CA SER A 70 12.48 -9.24 11.85
C SER A 70 13.70 -10.06 12.30
N GLN A 71 14.63 -10.36 11.39
CA GLN A 71 15.85 -11.13 11.67
C GLN A 71 17.10 -10.27 11.90
N SER A 72 17.13 -9.04 11.39
CA SER A 72 18.30 -8.15 11.39
C SER A 72 18.25 -7.07 12.47
N ASP A 73 17.06 -6.55 12.76
CA ASP A 73 16.77 -5.69 13.91
C ASP A 73 15.34 -5.96 14.41
N SER A 74 15.22 -6.93 15.32
CA SER A 74 13.96 -7.30 15.95
C SER A 74 13.40 -6.20 16.89
N SER A 75 14.25 -5.27 17.34
CA SER A 75 13.81 -4.12 18.15
C SER A 75 13.13 -3.08 17.26
N TYR A 76 13.72 -2.74 16.11
CA TYR A 76 13.11 -1.85 15.13
C TYR A 76 11.87 -2.50 14.49
N SER A 77 11.91 -3.80 14.16
CA SER A 77 10.73 -4.58 13.74
C SER A 77 9.57 -4.47 14.74
N SER A 78 9.85 -4.50 16.04
CA SER A 78 8.84 -4.33 17.10
C SER A 78 8.27 -2.90 17.15
N ILE A 79 9.09 -1.87 16.94
CA ILE A 79 8.64 -0.47 16.84
C ILE A 79 7.72 -0.29 15.63
N LEU A 80 8.11 -0.80 14.46
CA LEU A 80 7.31 -0.76 13.24
C LEU A 80 5.97 -1.47 13.41
N LEU A 81 5.95 -2.67 14.00
CA LEU A 81 4.71 -3.37 14.32
C LEU A 81 3.81 -2.57 15.27
N ASN A 82 4.37 -1.84 16.24
CA ASN A 82 3.56 -1.02 17.13
C ASN A 82 2.83 0.08 16.34
N HIS A 83 3.51 0.86 15.50
CA HIS A 83 2.86 1.90 14.68
C HIS A 83 1.85 1.35 13.65
N ALA A 84 2.01 0.12 13.18
CA ALA A 84 1.11 -0.51 12.20
C ALA A 84 -0.22 -1.03 12.80
N LYS A 85 -0.21 -1.52 14.03
CA LYS A 85 -1.15 -2.52 14.54
C LYS A 85 -2.54 -2.01 14.94
N GLN A 86 -3.40 -2.97 15.27
CA GLN A 86 -4.52 -2.76 16.17
C GLN A 86 -4.04 -2.85 17.63
N ALA A 87 -4.54 -2.00 18.52
CA ALA A 87 -4.38 -2.16 19.96
C ALA A 87 -4.96 -3.53 20.36
N PRO A 88 -4.23 -4.40 21.08
CA PRO A 88 -4.72 -5.74 21.40
C PRO A 88 -5.96 -5.65 22.30
N LEU A 89 -7.15 -5.79 21.70
CA LEU A 89 -8.47 -5.75 22.34
C LEU A 89 -8.74 -6.92 23.32
N SER A 90 -7.69 -7.70 23.65
CA SER A 90 -7.72 -8.88 24.51
C SER A 90 -6.77 -8.71 25.70
N LEU A 91 -7.13 -7.80 26.62
CA LEU A 91 -6.76 -8.00 28.02
C LEU A 91 -7.64 -9.12 28.57
N SER A 92 -7.12 -10.35 28.52
CA SER A 92 -7.74 -11.48 29.20
C SER A 92 -7.77 -11.26 30.72
N SER A 93 -8.73 -11.90 31.38
CA SER A 93 -9.16 -11.67 32.77
C SER A 93 -8.00 -11.62 33.80
N PRO A 94 -8.14 -10.87 34.91
CA PRO A 94 -7.01 -10.27 35.61
C PRO A 94 -6.09 -11.28 36.32
N VAL A 95 -4.98 -11.62 35.68
CA VAL A 95 -3.84 -12.34 36.27
C VAL A 95 -2.64 -11.39 36.38
N GLY A 96 -2.67 -10.48 37.37
CA GLY A 96 -1.50 -9.66 37.71
C GLY A 96 -1.77 -8.26 38.28
N PHE A 97 -2.94 -7.67 38.01
CA PHE A 97 -3.28 -6.31 38.48
C PHE A 97 -3.76 -6.32 39.93
N ARG A 98 -3.39 -5.30 40.73
CA ARG A 98 -3.66 -5.31 42.19
C ARG A 98 -5.12 -4.98 42.52
N ASN A 99 -5.84 -4.33 41.61
CA ASN A 99 -7.25 -3.94 41.77
C ASN A 99 -7.89 -3.61 40.40
N ASN A 100 -9.22 -3.37 40.40
CA ASN A 100 -9.98 -3.04 39.18
C ASN A 100 -9.65 -1.65 38.60
N TYR A 101 -9.18 -0.69 39.39
CA TYR A 101 -8.75 0.61 38.88
C TYR A 101 -7.45 0.49 38.09
N ASP A 102 -6.47 -0.30 38.55
CA ASP A 102 -5.26 -0.60 37.77
C ASP A 102 -5.62 -1.22 36.41
N PHE A 103 -6.56 -2.17 36.40
CA PHE A 103 -7.06 -2.80 35.17
C PHE A 103 -7.82 -1.80 34.28
N GLN A 104 -8.69 -0.95 34.84
CA GLN A 104 -9.40 0.08 34.08
C GLN A 104 -8.46 1.15 33.51
N VAL A 105 -7.45 1.58 34.28
CA VAL A 105 -6.42 2.51 33.82
C VAL A 105 -5.55 1.88 32.75
N LEU A 106 -5.15 0.61 32.88
CA LEU A 106 -4.38 -0.06 31.85
C LEU A 106 -5.21 -0.36 30.59
N ALA A 107 -6.49 -0.73 30.72
CA ALA A 107 -7.41 -0.86 29.60
C ALA A 107 -7.68 0.50 28.92
N LEU A 108 -7.76 1.60 29.68
CA LEU A 108 -7.85 2.95 29.13
C LEU A 108 -6.56 3.36 28.40
N ILE A 109 -5.39 3.01 28.94
CA ILE A 109 -4.09 3.22 28.29
C ILE A 109 -3.99 2.41 26.99
N VAL A 110 -4.30 1.12 27.02
CA VAL A 110 -4.26 0.23 25.84
C VAL A 110 -5.29 0.67 24.78
N SER A 111 -6.51 1.06 25.17
CA SER A 111 -7.52 1.57 24.22
C SER A 111 -7.24 2.99 23.69
N ASN A 112 -6.28 3.73 24.28
CA ASN A 112 -5.73 4.94 23.69
C ASN A 112 -4.56 4.66 22.73
N PHE A 113 -4.00 3.45 22.70
CA PHE A 113 -2.99 3.02 21.73
C PHE A 113 -3.60 2.36 20.48
N LEU A 114 -4.69 2.92 19.96
CA LEU A 114 -5.08 2.70 18.56
C LEU A 114 -3.90 3.13 17.69
N GLN A 115 -3.49 2.33 16.71
CA GLN A 115 -2.42 2.71 15.78
C GLN A 115 -3.01 2.73 14.35
N LEU A 116 -2.21 2.85 13.30
CA LEU A 116 -2.73 3.35 12.02
C LEU A 116 -3.85 2.51 11.39
N PHE A 117 -3.84 1.17 11.56
CA PHE A 117 -4.94 0.32 11.08
C PHE A 117 -6.24 0.50 11.89
N ASP A 118 -6.16 0.68 13.21
CA ASP A 118 -7.34 1.03 14.03
C ASP A 118 -7.89 2.39 13.66
N PHE A 119 -7.00 3.37 13.48
CA PHE A 119 -7.38 4.72 13.09
C PHE A 119 -8.09 4.72 11.73
N ALA A 120 -7.51 4.04 10.73
CA ALA A 120 -8.08 3.88 9.39
C ALA A 120 -9.45 3.19 9.39
N THR A 121 -9.62 2.12 10.16
CA THR A 121 -10.89 1.35 10.21
C THR A 121 -11.98 2.03 11.05
N LYS A 122 -11.61 2.78 12.10
CA LYS A 122 -12.56 3.42 13.03
C LYS A 122 -13.03 4.79 12.56
N TYR A 123 -12.24 5.51 11.77
CA TYR A 123 -12.54 6.84 11.26
C TYR A 123 -12.49 6.84 9.71
N PRO A 124 -13.52 6.31 9.02
CA PRO A 124 -13.53 6.17 7.57
C PRO A 124 -13.51 7.52 6.84
N GLY A 125 -12.65 7.65 5.84
CA GLY A 125 -12.62 8.80 4.94
C GLY A 125 -11.45 8.78 3.95
N LEU A 126 -11.57 9.48 2.83
CA LEU A 126 -10.49 9.68 1.85
C LEU A 126 -9.58 10.83 2.31
N TYR A 127 -8.26 10.63 2.41
CA TYR A 127 -7.36 11.62 3.02
C TYR A 127 -7.40 12.98 2.33
N GLN A 128 -7.63 13.06 1.01
CA GLN A 128 -7.68 14.34 0.31
C GLN A 128 -8.88 15.22 0.70
N ASN A 129 -9.90 14.69 1.39
CA ASN A 129 -10.96 15.52 1.97
C ASN A 129 -10.47 16.28 3.22
N SER A 130 -9.39 15.79 3.83
CA SER A 130 -8.74 16.30 5.04
C SER A 130 -7.44 17.04 4.72
N ILE A 131 -6.79 16.72 3.60
CA ILE A 131 -5.64 17.41 3.01
C ILE A 131 -6.01 17.84 1.57
N PRO A 132 -6.77 18.95 1.38
CA PRO A 132 -7.35 19.29 0.07
C PRO A 132 -6.34 19.60 -1.04
N ASP A 133 -5.12 20.03 -0.71
CA ASP A 133 -4.08 20.27 -1.72
C ASP A 133 -3.67 18.98 -2.46
N ALA A 134 -3.63 17.85 -1.75
CA ALA A 134 -3.35 16.54 -2.33
C ALA A 134 -4.40 16.09 -3.37
N ALA A 135 -5.61 16.67 -3.35
CA ALA A 135 -6.70 16.34 -4.28
C ALA A 135 -6.42 16.74 -5.74
N GLU A 136 -5.40 17.58 -5.99
CA GLU A 136 -4.96 17.96 -7.34
C GLU A 136 -3.77 17.12 -7.85
N PHE A 137 -3.13 16.33 -6.98
CA PHE A 137 -1.89 15.59 -7.32
C PHE A 137 -2.02 14.07 -7.14
N TYR A 138 -2.45 13.61 -5.96
CA TYR A 138 -2.52 12.19 -5.57
C TYR A 138 -3.89 11.83 -5.02
N LYS A 139 -4.94 12.27 -5.71
CA LYS A 139 -6.34 12.07 -5.32
C LYS A 139 -6.71 10.58 -5.27
N SER A 140 -7.11 10.10 -4.09
CA SER A 140 -7.57 8.72 -3.95
C SER A 140 -8.96 8.49 -4.55
N SER A 141 -9.16 7.28 -5.11
CA SER A 141 -10.42 6.78 -5.65
C SER A 141 -11.25 5.94 -4.66
N GLY A 142 -10.64 5.50 -3.55
CA GLY A 142 -11.22 4.63 -2.53
C GLY A 142 -10.32 4.61 -1.28
N TYR A 143 -10.69 3.84 -0.27
CA TYR A 143 -9.77 3.51 0.84
C TYR A 143 -9.84 2.05 1.26
N GLU A 144 -10.75 1.29 0.66
CA GLU A 144 -11.08 -0.06 1.09
C GLU A 144 -10.04 -1.07 0.61
N ASP A 145 -9.45 -0.88 -0.58
CA ASP A 145 -8.34 -1.71 -1.07
C ASP A 145 -7.10 -1.54 -0.19
N GLU A 146 -6.79 -0.32 0.27
CA GLU A 146 -5.71 -0.04 1.22
C GLU A 146 -5.98 -0.70 2.58
N LEU A 147 -7.23 -0.72 3.05
CA LEU A 147 -7.62 -1.45 4.27
C LEU A 147 -7.42 -2.96 4.12
N LEU A 148 -7.76 -3.56 2.98
CA LEU A 148 -7.50 -4.97 2.71
C LEU A 148 -5.98 -5.24 2.61
N TRP A 149 -5.22 -4.38 1.94
CA TRP A 149 -3.77 -4.47 1.79
C TRP A 149 -3.04 -4.38 3.14
N ALA A 150 -3.42 -3.44 4.00
CA ALA A 150 -2.92 -3.31 5.35
C ALA A 150 -3.23 -4.55 6.20
N ALA A 151 -4.45 -5.10 6.11
CA ALA A 151 -4.81 -6.34 6.79
C ALA A 151 -3.98 -7.53 6.28
N ALA A 152 -3.70 -7.63 4.98
CA ALA A 152 -2.84 -8.69 4.43
C ALA A 152 -1.40 -8.62 4.95
N TRP A 153 -0.81 -7.42 5.04
CA TRP A 153 0.52 -7.25 5.61
C TRP A 153 0.55 -7.48 7.13
N LEU A 154 -0.47 -7.02 7.86
CA LEU A 154 -0.58 -7.26 9.29
C LEU A 154 -0.76 -8.75 9.61
N ALA A 155 -1.60 -9.47 8.86
CA ALA A 155 -1.71 -10.92 8.96
C ALA A 155 -0.33 -11.60 8.78
N ARG A 156 0.40 -11.24 7.71
CA ARG A 156 1.75 -11.78 7.43
C ARG A 156 2.78 -11.43 8.50
N ALA A 157 2.72 -10.22 9.06
CA ALA A 157 3.70 -9.71 10.02
C ALA A 157 3.43 -10.14 11.47
N THR A 158 2.26 -10.73 11.76
CA THR A 158 1.84 -11.10 13.12
C THR A 158 1.44 -12.57 13.29
N ASN A 159 0.96 -13.22 12.22
CA ASN A 159 0.22 -14.48 12.27
C ASN A 159 -1.09 -14.41 13.09
N ASP A 160 -1.64 -13.20 13.26
CA ASP A 160 -2.94 -12.98 13.91
C ASP A 160 -4.07 -13.19 12.88
N ASN A 161 -4.91 -14.19 13.16
CA ASN A 161 -6.03 -14.55 12.28
C ASN A 161 -7.13 -13.48 12.20
N SER A 162 -7.21 -12.55 13.15
CA SER A 162 -8.23 -11.47 13.10
C SER A 162 -8.10 -10.60 11.85
N TYR A 163 -6.88 -10.43 11.31
CA TYR A 163 -6.65 -9.76 10.03
C TYR A 163 -7.09 -10.60 8.82
N VAL A 164 -7.05 -11.93 8.92
CA VAL A 164 -7.55 -12.85 7.88
C VAL A 164 -9.09 -12.91 7.92
N GLU A 165 -9.68 -12.84 9.11
CA GLU A 165 -11.11 -12.63 9.31
C GLU A 165 -11.56 -11.25 8.79
N PHE A 166 -10.75 -10.20 8.97
CA PHE A 166 -11.01 -8.89 8.37
C PHE A 166 -10.97 -8.94 6.83
N LEU A 167 -9.95 -9.57 6.24
CA LEU A 167 -9.83 -9.75 4.79
C LEU A 167 -11.05 -10.47 4.20
N THR A 168 -11.40 -11.63 4.76
CA THR A 168 -12.52 -12.44 4.25
C THR A 168 -13.87 -11.77 4.51
N LYS A 169 -14.07 -11.12 5.65
CA LYS A 169 -15.32 -10.39 5.95
C LYS A 169 -15.52 -9.18 5.03
N ASN A 170 -14.49 -8.35 4.82
CA ASN A 170 -14.64 -7.09 4.08
C ASN A 170 -14.50 -7.29 2.56
N GLY A 171 -13.71 -8.26 2.11
CA GLY A 171 -13.65 -8.66 0.69
C GLY A 171 -14.99 -9.16 0.13
N ILE A 172 -15.93 -9.59 0.99
CA ILE A 172 -17.34 -9.86 0.63
C ILE A 172 -18.15 -8.56 0.45
N LEU A 173 -17.90 -7.54 1.26
CA LEU A 173 -18.81 -6.41 1.46
C LEU A 173 -18.75 -5.34 0.38
N GLU A 174 -17.62 -5.20 -0.33
CA GLU A 174 -17.41 -4.12 -1.29
C GLU A 174 -18.02 -4.33 -2.68
N GLN A 175 -18.42 -5.57 -3.02
CA GLN A 175 -18.93 -5.96 -4.35
C GLN A 175 -17.99 -5.67 -5.55
N LYS A 176 -16.77 -5.17 -5.33
CA LYS A 176 -15.73 -4.96 -6.37
C LYS A 176 -15.37 -6.23 -7.15
N TYR A 177 -15.65 -7.42 -6.58
CA TYR A 177 -15.42 -8.72 -7.22
C TYR A 177 -16.61 -9.67 -7.01
N SER A 178 -17.00 -10.40 -8.06
CA SER A 178 -18.11 -11.37 -8.01
C SER A 178 -17.67 -12.72 -7.42
N GLY A 179 -18.18 -13.10 -6.25
CA GLY A 179 -17.93 -14.41 -5.65
C GLY A 179 -18.39 -14.51 -4.19
N ASP A 180 -17.78 -15.44 -3.44
CA ASP A 180 -18.09 -15.72 -2.02
C ASP A 180 -17.15 -15.02 -1.04
N GLY A 181 -16.16 -14.27 -1.54
CA GLY A 181 -15.13 -13.57 -0.75
C GLY A 181 -14.14 -14.50 -0.05
N SER A 182 -14.10 -15.78 -0.41
CA SER A 182 -13.04 -16.69 0.04
C SER A 182 -11.67 -16.27 -0.51
N LEU A 183 -10.60 -16.61 0.21
CA LEU A 183 -9.22 -16.37 -0.26
C LEU A 183 -8.92 -17.08 -1.62
N SER A 184 -9.74 -18.06 -2.01
CA SER A 184 -9.64 -18.69 -3.34
C SER A 184 -9.97 -17.72 -4.48
N GLN A 185 -10.93 -16.80 -4.27
CA GLN A 185 -11.33 -15.80 -5.25
C GLN A 185 -10.21 -14.78 -5.51
N PHE A 186 -9.50 -14.34 -4.46
CA PHE A 186 -8.32 -13.47 -4.59
C PHE A 186 -7.22 -14.14 -5.43
N LYS A 187 -6.98 -15.44 -5.23
CA LYS A 187 -6.06 -16.22 -6.07
C LYS A 187 -6.51 -16.23 -7.54
N THR A 188 -7.79 -16.52 -7.81
CA THR A 188 -8.34 -16.54 -9.17
C THR A 188 -8.22 -15.19 -9.88
N SER A 189 -8.51 -14.08 -9.19
CA SER A 189 -8.35 -12.73 -9.73
C SER A 189 -6.89 -12.40 -10.07
N ALA A 190 -5.95 -12.74 -9.19
CA ALA A 190 -4.52 -12.55 -9.42
C ALA A 190 -4.01 -13.40 -10.60
N GLU A 191 -4.40 -14.67 -10.68
CA GLU A 191 -4.08 -15.54 -11.82
C GLU A 191 -4.65 -15.00 -13.13
N GLN A 192 -5.91 -14.53 -13.15
CA GLN A 192 -6.52 -13.96 -14.35
C GLN A 192 -5.80 -12.68 -14.82
N PHE A 193 -5.39 -11.80 -13.90
CA PHE A 193 -4.58 -10.61 -14.21
C PHE A 193 -3.22 -10.99 -14.79
N ILE A 194 -2.54 -11.96 -14.19
CA ILE A 194 -1.25 -12.48 -14.69
C ILE A 194 -1.42 -13.10 -16.08
N CYS A 195 -2.44 -13.95 -16.29
CA CYS A 195 -2.78 -14.53 -17.59
C CYS A 195 -3.02 -13.45 -18.66
N ASN A 196 -3.78 -12.39 -18.33
CA ASN A 196 -4.01 -11.25 -19.23
C ASN A 196 -2.69 -10.55 -19.63
N CYS A 197 -1.79 -10.33 -18.68
CA CYS A 197 -0.49 -9.69 -18.95
C CYS A 197 0.42 -10.57 -19.84
N ILE A 198 0.53 -11.87 -19.53
CA ILE A 198 1.37 -12.82 -20.30
C ILE A 198 0.73 -13.30 -21.62
N GLN A 199 -0.36 -12.66 -22.06
CA GLN A 199 -1.09 -12.92 -23.31
C GLN A 199 -1.71 -14.33 -23.38
N LYS A 200 -2.22 -14.83 -22.25
CA LYS A 200 -2.95 -16.10 -22.10
C LYS A 200 -4.29 -15.91 -21.39
N GLY A 201 -4.80 -14.69 -21.36
CA GLY A 201 -6.08 -14.34 -20.78
C GLY A 201 -7.21 -14.32 -21.80
N ASN A 202 -8.43 -14.16 -21.30
CA ASN A 202 -9.61 -13.88 -22.14
C ASN A 202 -9.74 -12.38 -22.47
N SER A 203 -8.98 -11.53 -21.78
CA SER A 203 -8.96 -10.07 -21.95
C SER A 203 -7.54 -9.57 -21.75
N ASN A 204 -6.65 -9.93 -22.69
CA ASN A 204 -5.22 -9.61 -22.62
C ASN A 204 -4.96 -8.11 -22.46
N THR A 205 -3.99 -7.78 -21.62
CA THR A 205 -3.46 -6.41 -21.50
C THR A 205 -2.88 -5.98 -22.84
N GLY A 206 -3.12 -4.72 -23.24
CA GLY A 206 -2.60 -4.15 -24.48
C GLY A 206 -1.07 -4.19 -24.54
N ARG A 207 -0.52 -4.06 -25.75
CA ARG A 207 0.93 -3.97 -25.96
C ARG A 207 1.29 -2.95 -27.04
N THR A 208 2.43 -2.29 -26.86
CA THR A 208 3.06 -1.49 -27.91
C THR A 208 3.58 -2.39 -29.05
N GLY A 209 4.01 -1.83 -30.16
CA GLY A 209 4.55 -2.58 -31.30
C GLY A 209 5.85 -3.33 -30.97
N ALA A 210 6.71 -2.77 -30.11
CA ALA A 210 7.89 -3.45 -29.56
C ALA A 210 7.56 -4.45 -28.42
N GLY A 211 6.30 -4.54 -28.01
CA GLY A 211 5.80 -5.58 -27.08
C GLY A 211 5.82 -5.21 -25.60
N LEU A 212 6.10 -3.94 -25.24
CA LEU A 212 5.89 -3.41 -23.89
C LEU A 212 4.40 -3.51 -23.51
N LEU A 213 4.07 -3.85 -22.26
CA LEU A 213 2.68 -3.80 -21.79
C LEU A 213 2.15 -2.35 -21.84
N TRP A 214 0.87 -2.20 -22.15
CA TRP A 214 0.21 -0.89 -22.27
C TRP A 214 -1.05 -0.86 -21.40
N PHE A 215 -1.06 0.09 -20.46
CA PHE A 215 -2.14 0.30 -19.50
C PHE A 215 -2.82 1.67 -19.65
N GLY A 216 -2.11 2.68 -20.17
CA GLY A 216 -2.63 4.03 -20.43
C GLY A 216 -1.51 5.03 -20.74
N ASP A 217 -1.87 6.23 -21.19
CA ASP A 217 -0.91 7.21 -21.72
C ASP A 217 0.02 7.82 -20.65
N TRP A 218 -0.47 8.01 -19.42
CA TRP A 218 0.29 8.65 -18.34
C TRP A 218 1.18 7.65 -17.62
N ASN A 219 2.50 7.90 -17.61
CA ASN A 219 3.50 7.15 -16.84
C ASN A 219 3.33 5.62 -16.93
N ASN A 220 3.09 5.10 -18.15
CA ASN A 220 2.78 3.69 -18.41
C ASN A 220 3.75 2.72 -17.70
N LEU A 221 5.04 3.07 -17.61
CA LEU A 221 6.08 2.26 -16.97
C LEU A 221 5.80 1.97 -15.49
N GLN A 222 5.06 2.83 -14.77
CA GLN A 222 4.59 2.53 -13.40
C GLN A 222 3.74 1.27 -13.35
N TYR A 223 2.81 1.13 -14.30
CA TYR A 223 1.93 -0.03 -14.40
C TYR A 223 2.67 -1.26 -14.95
N VAL A 224 3.56 -1.09 -15.94
CA VAL A 224 4.37 -2.20 -16.48
C VAL A 224 5.29 -2.80 -15.41
N THR A 225 5.98 -1.97 -14.63
CA THR A 225 6.88 -2.43 -13.56
C THR A 225 6.10 -3.08 -12.42
N SER A 226 4.97 -2.50 -12.02
CA SER A 226 4.05 -3.10 -11.02
C SER A 226 3.51 -4.46 -11.46
N ALA A 227 3.04 -4.58 -12.71
CA ALA A 227 2.56 -5.85 -13.26
C ALA A 227 3.70 -6.89 -13.34
N SER A 228 4.90 -6.46 -13.74
CA SER A 228 6.09 -7.33 -13.78
C SER A 228 6.48 -7.83 -12.39
N PHE A 229 6.37 -6.98 -11.36
CA PHE A 229 6.61 -7.36 -9.96
C PHE A 229 5.58 -8.39 -9.47
N ILE A 230 4.30 -8.19 -9.77
CA ILE A 230 3.23 -9.14 -9.44
C ILE A 230 3.48 -10.51 -10.11
N ILE A 231 3.85 -10.53 -11.39
CA ILE A 231 4.17 -11.76 -12.13
C ILE A 231 5.37 -12.48 -11.49
N ALA A 232 6.44 -11.75 -11.15
CA ALA A 232 7.64 -12.31 -10.55
C ALA A 232 7.37 -12.88 -9.13
N ALA A 233 6.69 -12.12 -8.27
CA ALA A 233 6.33 -12.56 -6.93
C ALA A 233 5.39 -13.78 -6.94
N TYR A 234 4.47 -13.86 -7.91
CA TYR A 234 3.59 -15.02 -8.05
C TYR A 234 4.30 -16.27 -8.59
N ALA A 235 5.34 -16.11 -9.42
CA ALA A 235 6.17 -17.23 -9.86
C ALA A 235 6.88 -17.92 -8.68
N ASP A 236 7.26 -17.16 -7.64
CA ASP A 236 7.82 -17.72 -6.41
C ASP A 236 6.77 -18.45 -5.57
N VAL A 237 5.53 -17.94 -5.50
CA VAL A 237 4.40 -18.65 -4.86
C VAL A 237 4.13 -19.98 -5.56
N LEU A 238 4.09 -20.00 -6.89
CA LEU A 238 3.93 -21.23 -7.68
C LEU A 238 5.07 -22.21 -7.43
N THR A 239 6.31 -21.74 -7.41
CA THR A 239 7.50 -22.57 -7.16
C THR A 239 7.47 -23.16 -5.74
N ALA A 240 7.23 -22.34 -4.71
CA ALA A 240 7.19 -22.77 -3.32
C ALA A 240 6.01 -23.74 -3.02
N THR A 241 4.90 -23.62 -3.75
CA THR A 241 3.73 -24.50 -3.60
C THR A 241 3.71 -25.66 -4.60
N SER A 242 4.76 -25.83 -5.44
CA SER A 242 4.81 -26.82 -6.54
C SER A 242 3.58 -26.77 -7.47
N SER A 243 2.99 -25.59 -7.63
CA SER A 243 1.77 -25.35 -8.40
C SER A 243 2.08 -24.81 -9.80
N THR A 244 1.08 -24.89 -10.70
CA THR A 244 1.19 -24.37 -12.07
C THR A 244 0.08 -23.35 -12.34
N LEU A 245 0.43 -22.23 -12.97
CA LEU A 245 -0.54 -21.25 -13.45
C LEU A 245 -1.36 -21.85 -14.60
N GLN A 246 -2.69 -21.84 -14.47
CA GLN A 246 -3.60 -22.31 -15.50
C GLN A 246 -4.25 -21.12 -16.21
N CYS A 247 -3.96 -20.97 -17.51
CA CYS A 247 -4.44 -19.87 -18.34
C CYS A 247 -5.17 -20.38 -19.59
N ALA A 248 -6.01 -19.53 -20.19
CA ALA A 248 -6.68 -19.81 -21.45
C ALA A 248 -5.71 -19.82 -22.64
N GLN A 249 -6.09 -20.48 -23.74
CA GLN A 249 -5.32 -20.48 -24.99
C GLN A 249 -5.97 -19.57 -26.04
N VAL A 250 -5.42 -18.37 -26.25
CA VAL A 250 -5.75 -17.45 -27.35
C VAL A 250 -4.45 -16.82 -27.87
N VAL A 251 -4.44 -16.38 -29.14
CA VAL A 251 -3.27 -15.84 -29.86
C VAL A 251 -3.63 -14.51 -30.52
N GLY A 252 -2.80 -13.46 -30.35
CA GLY A 252 -2.96 -12.16 -31.05
C GLY A 252 -2.02 -11.05 -30.54
N VAL A 253 -1.58 -10.16 -31.43
CA VAL A 253 -0.72 -8.96 -31.24
C VAL A 253 -0.68 -8.16 -32.56
N PRO A 254 -0.24 -6.88 -32.61
CA PRO A 254 0.06 -5.91 -31.56
C PRO A 254 -0.99 -4.76 -31.65
N ASN A 255 -0.79 -3.42 -31.59
CA ASN A 255 0.31 -2.48 -31.31
C ASN A 255 -0.23 -1.11 -30.82
N GLN A 256 0.62 -0.24 -30.26
CA GLN A 256 0.38 1.21 -30.20
C GLN A 256 1.70 2.03 -30.21
N ALA A 257 2.10 2.48 -31.41
CA ALA A 257 3.14 3.46 -31.80
C ALA A 257 4.61 3.38 -31.27
N ASP A 258 4.87 3.03 -30.00
CA ASP A 258 6.22 3.02 -29.38
C ASP A 258 6.94 4.39 -29.30
N GLU A 259 6.21 5.51 -29.40
CA GLU A 259 6.80 6.86 -29.43
C GLU A 259 7.18 7.39 -28.04
N TYR A 260 8.44 7.85 -27.90
CA TYR A 260 8.97 8.50 -26.69
C TYR A 260 9.71 9.79 -27.05
N SER A 261 9.56 10.83 -26.23
CA SER A 261 10.23 12.14 -26.40
C SER A 261 11.03 12.53 -25.15
N ASP A 262 12.36 12.42 -25.23
CA ASP A 262 13.30 12.81 -24.18
C ASP A 262 13.39 14.34 -24.05
N THR A 263 12.42 14.91 -23.33
CA THR A 263 12.34 16.35 -23.04
C THR A 263 11.84 16.55 -21.61
N ARG A 264 12.44 17.48 -20.88
CA ARG A 264 12.13 17.72 -19.45
C ARG A 264 10.68 18.12 -19.21
N ASP A 265 10.08 18.82 -20.17
CA ASP A 265 8.72 19.33 -20.07
C ASP A 265 7.65 18.26 -20.39
N ASN A 266 8.07 17.10 -20.92
CA ASN A 266 7.21 15.93 -21.18
C ASN A 266 7.04 15.07 -19.91
N TYR A 267 6.49 15.66 -18.86
CA TYR A 267 6.23 14.96 -17.59
C TYR A 267 5.41 13.68 -17.77
N GLN A 268 4.50 13.63 -18.76
CA GLN A 268 3.65 12.45 -19.02
C GLN A 268 4.45 11.16 -19.29
N GLN A 269 5.66 11.29 -19.85
CA GLN A 269 6.56 10.16 -20.15
C GLN A 269 7.89 10.19 -19.37
N ALA A 270 8.29 11.36 -18.83
CA ALA A 270 9.59 11.58 -18.19
C ALA A 270 9.51 11.92 -16.68
N GLU A 271 8.32 11.92 -16.07
CA GLU A 271 8.15 12.04 -14.63
C GLU A 271 8.86 10.90 -13.88
N VAL A 272 9.63 11.26 -12.85
CA VAL A 272 10.34 10.33 -11.96
C VAL A 272 9.87 10.48 -10.52
N ALA A 273 9.08 9.51 -10.06
CA ALA A 273 8.59 9.40 -8.69
C ALA A 273 9.13 8.13 -7.99
N THR A 274 9.02 8.11 -6.67
CA THR A 274 9.32 6.92 -5.84
C THR A 274 8.45 5.72 -6.25
N ALA A 275 7.18 5.96 -6.58
CA ALA A 275 6.22 4.95 -7.01
C ALA A 275 6.62 4.21 -8.31
N ASN A 276 7.31 4.87 -9.25
CA ASN A 276 7.77 4.21 -10.49
C ASN A 276 8.96 3.27 -10.22
N ASN A 277 9.79 3.61 -9.25
CA ASN A 277 11.03 2.90 -8.95
C ASN A 277 10.82 1.72 -7.97
N ALA A 278 9.88 1.82 -7.04
CA ALA A 278 9.62 0.81 -6.02
C ALA A 278 9.39 -0.63 -6.57
N PRO A 279 8.45 -0.87 -7.51
CA PRO A 279 8.25 -2.22 -8.08
C PRO A 279 9.42 -2.64 -8.98
N PHE A 280 10.06 -1.70 -9.68
CA PHE A 280 11.20 -2.00 -10.56
C PHE A 280 12.41 -2.53 -9.79
N VAL A 281 12.74 -1.93 -8.65
CA VAL A 281 13.79 -2.44 -7.75
C VAL A 281 13.45 -3.85 -7.24
N GLY A 282 12.17 -4.13 -6.96
CA GLY A 282 11.71 -5.47 -6.60
C GLY A 282 11.91 -6.50 -7.72
N VAL A 283 11.62 -6.14 -8.98
CA VAL A 283 11.88 -6.99 -10.15
C VAL A 283 13.38 -7.23 -10.34
N LEU A 284 14.22 -6.19 -10.25
CA LEU A 284 15.67 -6.33 -10.38
C LEU A 284 16.28 -7.21 -9.28
N ALA A 285 15.83 -7.05 -8.03
CA ALA A 285 16.27 -7.89 -6.93
C ALA A 285 15.91 -9.37 -7.18
N ARG A 286 14.70 -9.64 -7.70
CA ARG A 286 14.26 -11.00 -8.04
C ARG A 286 14.95 -11.60 -9.26
N LEU A 287 15.39 -10.78 -10.23
CA LEU A 287 16.18 -11.26 -11.38
C LEU A 287 17.67 -11.51 -11.03
N ALA A 288 18.12 -11.03 -9.86
CA ALA A 288 19.47 -11.24 -9.35
C ALA A 288 19.59 -12.38 -8.31
N SER A 289 18.49 -13.09 -8.02
CA SER A 289 18.37 -14.15 -7.01
C SER A 289 18.07 -15.53 -7.60
#